data_AF-A0A8E0IKD9-F1
#
_entry.id   AF-A0A8E0IKD9-F1
#
_cell.length_a   1.000
_cell.length_b   1.000
_cell.length_c   1.000
_cell.angle_alpha   90.00
_cell.angle_beta   90.00
_cell.angle_gamma   90.00
#
_symmetry.space_group_name_H-M   'P 1'
#
loop_
_entity.id
_entity.type
_entity.pdbx_description
1 polymer ?
#
loop_
_entity_poly.entity_id
_entity_poly.type
_entity_poly.pdbx_seq_one_letter_code
_entity_poly.pdbx_strand_id
1 'polypeptide(L)'
;MLTKRIIPCLDVDHGRVKKGINFVQLKDVGDPVAIAKAYQEQGADELVFLDITATNEARGTLVQTVEAVANQVFMPLTVGGGIQSVADMHALLRAGADKVSLNSAAVADPSLLTAGAEKFGRQAIVAAIDTRWQADQNRYQVTVNGGRMSVDLDAITWAKQAVAAGAGELLVTSMDADGTESGFDLRLYQQLTAAVQVPIIASGGAGSTTDFVQLFTQTTVSAGLAASIFHFGELTVPQVKTALKQAKVAVR
;
A
#
# COMPACT_ATOMS: atom_id res chain seq x y z
N MET A 1 15.09 16.21 8.28
CA MET A 1 14.19 15.08 8.61
C MET A 1 13.31 14.84 7.38
N LEU A 2 13.21 13.61 6.88
CA LEU A 2 12.30 13.31 5.75
C LEU A 2 10.85 13.50 6.21
N THR A 3 10.04 14.19 5.41
CA THR A 3 8.62 14.44 5.69
C THR A 3 7.81 13.16 5.59
N LYS A 4 6.76 13.02 6.41
CA LYS A 4 5.78 11.93 6.31
C LYS A 4 4.92 12.11 5.07
N ARG A 5 4.52 10.99 4.44
CA ARG A 5 3.67 10.96 3.24
C ARG A 5 2.24 10.53 3.58
N ILE A 6 1.28 11.14 2.90
CA ILE A 6 -0.13 10.73 2.89
C ILE A 6 -0.46 10.13 1.53
N ILE A 7 -0.90 8.87 1.54
CA ILE A 7 -1.00 8.05 0.33
C ILE A 7 -2.44 7.54 0.18
N PRO A 8 -3.23 8.07 -0.77
CA PRO A 8 -4.47 7.43 -1.16
C PRO A 8 -4.22 6.11 -1.90
N CYS A 9 -5.12 5.14 -1.70
CA CYS A 9 -5.07 3.83 -2.37
C CYS A 9 -6.31 3.59 -3.23
N LEU A 10 -6.10 3.18 -4.49
CA LEU A 10 -7.14 2.82 -5.45
C LEU A 10 -7.14 1.31 -5.63
N ASP A 11 -8.17 0.65 -5.11
CA ASP A 11 -8.43 -0.76 -5.41
C ASP A 11 -9.20 -0.80 -6.74
N VAL A 12 -8.64 -1.39 -7.80
CA VAL A 12 -9.21 -1.38 -9.15
C VAL A 12 -9.61 -2.78 -9.59
N ASP A 13 -10.84 -2.90 -10.06
CA ASP A 13 -11.41 -4.13 -10.60
C ASP A 13 -11.97 -3.83 -11.99
N HIS A 14 -11.48 -4.55 -13.00
CA HIS A 14 -11.89 -4.36 -14.41
C HIS A 14 -11.80 -2.88 -14.86
N GLY A 15 -10.72 -2.19 -14.51
CA GLY A 15 -10.46 -0.79 -14.90
C GLY A 15 -11.29 0.26 -14.15
N ARG A 16 -12.04 -0.13 -13.11
CA ARG A 16 -12.82 0.80 -12.28
C ARG A 16 -12.43 0.72 -10.81
N VAL A 17 -12.40 1.87 -10.14
CA VAL A 17 -12.12 1.91 -8.70
C VAL A 17 -13.30 1.32 -7.95
N LYS A 18 -13.02 0.35 -7.10
CA LYS A 18 -13.99 -0.31 -6.23
C LYS A 18 -13.66 -0.05 -4.77
N LYS A 19 -14.67 -0.10 -3.90
CA LYS A 19 -14.44 -0.17 -2.46
C LYS A 19 -15.43 -1.06 -1.73
N GLY A 20 -14.93 -1.84 -0.80
CA GLY A 20 -15.71 -2.67 0.13
C GLY A 20 -14.92 -2.91 1.42
N ILE A 21 -15.52 -3.61 2.37
CA ILE A 21 -14.86 -4.00 3.64
C ILE A 21 -14.18 -5.35 3.39
N ASN A 22 -12.88 -5.47 3.70
CA ASN A 22 -12.11 -6.70 3.49
C ASN A 22 -12.22 -7.28 2.07
N PHE A 23 -12.29 -6.42 1.05
CA PHE A 23 -12.52 -6.80 -0.36
C PHE A 23 -13.86 -7.53 -0.63
N VAL A 24 -14.83 -7.45 0.29
CA VAL A 24 -16.19 -7.99 0.17
C VAL A 24 -17.19 -6.85 -0.07
N GLN A 25 -18.24 -7.11 -0.86
CA GLN A 25 -19.30 -6.11 -1.22
C GLN A 25 -18.75 -4.84 -1.89
N LEU A 26 -17.96 -5.02 -2.94
CA LEU A 26 -17.35 -3.94 -3.71
C LEU A 26 -18.39 -3.02 -4.38
N LYS A 27 -18.39 -1.74 -4.02
CA LYS A 27 -19.15 -0.66 -4.66
C LYS A 27 -18.30 0.03 -5.72
N ASP A 28 -18.90 0.45 -6.83
CA ASP A 28 -18.21 1.30 -7.84
C ASP A 28 -18.01 2.71 -7.28
N VAL A 29 -16.75 3.15 -7.25
CA VAL A 29 -16.39 4.50 -6.82
C VAL A 29 -16.27 5.42 -8.05
N GLY A 30 -15.61 4.96 -9.11
CA GLY A 30 -15.46 5.76 -10.32
C GLY A 30 -14.28 5.39 -11.22
N ASP A 31 -13.95 6.34 -12.10
CA ASP A 31 -12.81 6.26 -13.01
C ASP A 31 -11.49 6.51 -12.25
N PRO A 32 -10.49 5.60 -12.33
CA PRO A 32 -9.21 5.75 -11.66
C PRO A 32 -8.45 7.02 -12.08
N VAL A 33 -8.59 7.46 -13.34
CA VAL A 33 -7.88 8.65 -13.83
C VAL A 33 -8.41 9.93 -13.17
N ALA A 34 -9.74 10.12 -13.18
CA ALA A 34 -10.38 11.24 -12.52
C ALA A 34 -10.07 11.29 -11.01
N ILE A 35 -10.11 10.14 -10.34
CA ILE A 35 -9.83 10.03 -8.89
C ILE A 35 -8.36 10.33 -8.59
N ALA A 36 -7.42 9.80 -9.38
CA ALA A 36 -5.99 10.07 -9.22
C ALA A 36 -5.69 11.58 -9.37
N LYS A 37 -6.30 12.24 -10.36
CA LYS A 37 -6.16 13.69 -10.57
C LYS A 37 -6.68 14.48 -9.37
N ALA A 38 -7.85 14.12 -8.84
CA ALA A 38 -8.41 14.78 -7.66
C ALA A 38 -7.49 14.63 -6.43
N TYR A 39 -6.85 13.48 -6.24
CA TYR A 39 -5.89 13.30 -5.16
C TYR A 39 -4.60 14.10 -5.34
N GLN A 40 -4.12 14.25 -6.58
CA GLN A 40 -3.00 15.13 -6.86
C GLN A 40 -3.33 16.60 -6.56
N GLU A 41 -4.52 17.07 -6.95
CA GLU A 41 -4.99 18.43 -6.66
C GLU A 41 -5.15 18.67 -5.15
N GLN A 42 -5.50 17.63 -4.40
CA GLN A 42 -5.52 17.62 -2.93
C GLN A 42 -4.11 17.56 -2.29
N GLY A 43 -3.05 17.40 -3.09
CA GLY A 43 -1.67 17.36 -2.61
C GLY A 43 -1.27 16.02 -1.97
N ALA A 44 -1.82 14.90 -2.45
CA ALA A 44 -1.31 13.56 -2.14
C ALA A 44 0.18 13.46 -2.47
N ASP A 45 0.93 12.76 -1.62
CA ASP A 45 2.40 12.69 -1.75
C ASP A 45 2.86 11.56 -2.68
N GLU A 46 1.99 10.57 -2.90
CA GLU A 46 2.15 9.37 -3.72
C GLU A 46 0.76 8.72 -3.90
N LEU A 47 0.57 7.94 -4.96
CA LEU A 47 -0.62 7.10 -5.18
C LEU A 47 -0.25 5.63 -5.13
N VAL A 48 -1.06 4.82 -4.43
CA VAL A 48 -1.01 3.36 -4.55
C VAL A 48 -2.20 2.88 -5.37
N PHE A 49 -1.92 2.04 -6.36
CA PHE A 49 -2.90 1.40 -7.22
C PHE A 49 -2.78 -0.11 -7.04
N LEU A 50 -3.87 -0.79 -6.66
CA LEU A 50 -3.90 -2.23 -6.48
C LEU A 50 -4.94 -2.84 -7.43
N ASP A 51 -4.48 -3.64 -8.39
CA ASP A 51 -5.36 -4.45 -9.21
C ASP A 51 -5.87 -5.66 -8.44
N ILE A 52 -7.18 -5.73 -8.27
CA ILE A 52 -7.88 -6.83 -7.59
C ILE A 52 -8.67 -7.70 -8.56
N THR A 53 -8.49 -7.50 -9.87
CA THR A 53 -9.17 -8.28 -10.91
C THR A 53 -8.77 -9.75 -10.82
N ALA A 54 -9.74 -10.64 -10.63
CA ALA A 54 -9.50 -12.06 -10.31
C ALA A 54 -9.18 -12.96 -11.52
N THR A 55 -9.03 -12.42 -12.74
CA THR A 55 -8.91 -13.20 -13.98
C THR A 55 -7.59 -12.97 -14.71
N ASN A 56 -7.07 -14.01 -15.39
CA ASN A 56 -5.80 -13.94 -16.12
C ASN A 56 -5.82 -12.98 -17.33
N GLU A 57 -7.00 -12.62 -17.85
CA GLU A 57 -7.15 -11.63 -18.94
C GLU A 57 -6.90 -10.19 -18.48
N ALA A 58 -6.71 -9.95 -17.18
CA ALA A 58 -6.61 -8.62 -16.57
C ALA A 58 -5.31 -7.85 -16.86
N ARG A 59 -4.23 -8.51 -17.31
CA ARG A 59 -2.92 -7.86 -17.39
C ARG A 59 -2.81 -6.75 -18.43
N GLY A 60 -3.47 -6.92 -19.59
CA GLY A 60 -3.52 -5.86 -20.61
C GLY A 60 -4.28 -4.63 -20.11
N THR A 61 -5.42 -4.86 -19.45
CA THR A 61 -6.26 -3.81 -18.85
C THR A 61 -5.53 -3.05 -17.76
N LEU A 62 -4.75 -3.73 -16.92
CA LEU A 62 -3.93 -3.09 -15.89
C LEU A 62 -2.91 -2.12 -16.49
N VAL A 63 -2.12 -2.59 -17.46
CA VAL A 63 -1.10 -1.76 -18.13
C VAL A 63 -1.72 -0.50 -18.75
N GLN A 64 -2.82 -0.65 -19.48
CA GLN A 64 -3.53 0.49 -20.09
C GLN A 64 -4.07 1.48 -19.06
N THR A 65 -4.59 0.98 -17.93
CA THR A 65 -5.10 1.83 -16.85
C THR A 65 -3.96 2.59 -16.19
N VAL A 66 -2.81 1.94 -15.97
CA VAL A 66 -1.60 2.56 -15.43
C VAL A 66 -1.08 3.64 -16.37
N GLU A 67 -0.98 3.37 -17.67
CA GLU A 67 -0.59 4.37 -18.68
C GLU A 67 -1.52 5.58 -18.66
N ALA A 68 -2.84 5.35 -18.58
CA ALA A 68 -3.82 6.42 -18.54
C ALA A 68 -3.66 7.30 -17.28
N VAL A 69 -3.42 6.70 -16.12
CA VAL A 69 -3.19 7.42 -14.86
C VAL A 69 -1.86 8.18 -14.90
N ALA A 70 -0.76 7.52 -15.28
CA ALA A 70 0.57 8.10 -15.31
C ALA A 70 0.69 9.30 -16.27
N ASN A 71 -0.12 9.33 -17.33
CA ASN A 71 -0.19 10.48 -18.24
C ASN A 71 -0.90 11.72 -17.65
N GLN A 72 -1.58 11.58 -16.51
CA GLN A 72 -2.38 12.65 -15.90
C GLN A 72 -1.86 13.12 -14.54
N VAL A 73 -1.05 12.31 -13.85
CA VAL A 73 -0.49 12.63 -12.54
C VAL A 73 1.03 12.54 -12.53
N PHE A 74 1.65 13.42 -11.75
CA PHE A 74 3.10 13.54 -11.56
C PHE A 74 3.56 13.15 -10.15
N MET A 75 2.62 12.97 -9.21
CA MET A 75 2.95 12.33 -7.93
C MET A 75 3.42 10.88 -8.18
N PRO A 76 4.36 10.36 -7.37
CA PRO A 76 4.85 9.00 -7.54
C PRO A 76 3.71 7.97 -7.55
N LEU A 77 3.83 6.95 -8.39
CA LEU A 77 2.84 5.90 -8.58
C LEU A 77 3.41 4.52 -8.23
N THR A 78 2.83 3.89 -7.20
CA THR A 78 3.10 2.49 -6.84
C THR A 78 1.98 1.60 -7.36
N VAL A 79 2.30 0.59 -8.16
CA VAL A 79 1.31 -0.35 -8.73
C VAL A 79 1.52 -1.76 -8.19
N GLY A 80 0.47 -2.39 -7.67
CA GLY A 80 0.45 -3.78 -7.23
C GLY A 80 -0.75 -4.55 -7.80
N GLY A 81 -0.80 -5.84 -7.49
CA GLY A 81 -1.86 -6.74 -7.96
C GLY A 81 -1.38 -7.68 -9.06
N GLY A 82 -1.43 -8.99 -8.80
CA GLY A 82 -1.16 -10.03 -9.81
C GLY A 82 0.26 -10.10 -10.39
N ILE A 83 1.24 -9.35 -9.88
CA ILE A 83 2.64 -9.38 -10.35
C ILE A 83 3.28 -10.72 -9.97
N GLN A 84 3.73 -11.50 -10.97
CA GLN A 84 4.28 -12.85 -10.78
C GLN A 84 5.69 -13.02 -11.39
N SER A 85 6.16 -12.06 -12.17
CA SER A 85 7.46 -12.15 -12.84
C SER A 85 8.15 -10.79 -12.99
N VAL A 86 9.46 -10.82 -13.26
CA VAL A 86 10.25 -9.63 -13.61
C VAL A 86 9.76 -8.97 -14.90
N ALA A 87 9.19 -9.74 -15.83
CA ALA A 87 8.59 -9.20 -17.05
C ALA A 87 7.35 -8.36 -16.74
N ASP A 88 6.56 -8.77 -15.76
CA ASP A 88 5.37 -8.05 -15.30
C ASP A 88 5.75 -6.71 -14.66
N MET A 89 6.76 -6.75 -13.78
CA MET A 89 7.32 -5.54 -13.18
C MET A 89 7.80 -4.59 -14.27
N HIS A 90 8.52 -5.11 -15.27
CA HIS A 90 9.02 -4.30 -16.38
C HIS A 90 7.88 -3.61 -17.15
N ALA A 91 6.80 -4.35 -17.46
CA ALA A 91 5.67 -3.80 -18.19
C ALA A 91 5.00 -2.65 -17.42
N LEU A 92 4.78 -2.80 -16.12
CA LEU A 92 4.16 -1.76 -15.28
C LEU A 92 5.07 -0.54 -15.09
N LEU A 93 6.37 -0.76 -14.90
CA LEU A 93 7.33 0.35 -14.81
C LEU A 93 7.43 1.11 -16.14
N ARG A 94 7.40 0.42 -17.28
CA ARG A 94 7.36 1.08 -18.60
C ARG A 94 6.05 1.80 -18.88
N ALA A 95 4.94 1.33 -18.31
CA ALA A 95 3.64 1.98 -18.38
C ALA A 95 3.58 3.32 -17.60
N GLY A 96 4.58 3.59 -16.76
CA GLY A 96 4.67 4.84 -15.99
C GLY A 96 4.53 4.67 -14.48
N ALA A 97 4.51 3.43 -13.95
CA ALA A 97 4.68 3.22 -12.52
C ALA A 97 6.12 3.58 -12.10
N ASP A 98 6.27 4.26 -10.97
CA ASP A 98 7.58 4.50 -10.35
C ASP A 98 8.04 3.29 -9.51
N LYS A 99 7.06 2.58 -8.94
CA LYS A 99 7.27 1.44 -8.05
C LYS A 99 6.29 0.31 -8.33
N VAL A 100 6.71 -0.91 -8.06
CA VAL A 100 5.87 -2.11 -8.11
C VAL A 100 5.75 -2.77 -6.74
N SER A 101 4.55 -3.22 -6.41
CA SER A 101 4.21 -3.83 -5.12
C SER A 101 3.89 -5.31 -5.25
N LEU A 102 4.60 -6.16 -4.52
CA LEU A 102 4.45 -7.62 -4.54
C LEU A 102 4.09 -8.16 -3.16
N ASN A 103 3.02 -8.97 -3.09
CA ASN A 103 2.68 -9.75 -1.91
C ASN A 103 2.82 -11.25 -2.22
N SER A 104 1.76 -11.90 -2.71
CA SER A 104 1.65 -13.36 -2.70
C SER A 104 2.75 -14.07 -3.51
N ALA A 105 3.16 -13.49 -4.64
CA ALA A 105 4.27 -14.02 -5.44
C ALA A 105 5.62 -13.91 -4.70
N ALA A 106 5.86 -12.81 -3.98
CA ALA A 106 7.07 -12.64 -3.19
C ALA A 106 7.12 -13.55 -1.97
N VAL A 107 5.98 -13.79 -1.31
CA VAL A 107 5.88 -14.77 -0.20
C VAL A 107 6.16 -16.19 -0.69
N ALA A 108 5.66 -16.55 -1.89
CA ALA A 108 5.90 -17.85 -2.50
C ALA A 108 7.34 -18.04 -2.99
N ASP A 109 7.93 -16.99 -3.58
CA ASP A 109 9.30 -16.98 -4.06
C ASP A 109 9.97 -15.62 -3.78
N PRO A 110 10.73 -15.52 -2.66
CA PRO A 110 11.43 -14.28 -2.30
C PRO A 110 12.50 -13.86 -3.32
N SER A 111 13.00 -14.77 -4.16
CA SER A 111 14.01 -14.46 -5.19
C SER A 111 13.46 -13.51 -6.25
N LEU A 112 12.14 -13.42 -6.40
CA LEU A 112 11.48 -12.46 -7.27
C LEU A 112 11.76 -11.01 -6.83
N LEU A 113 11.82 -10.74 -5.53
CA LEU A 113 12.23 -9.42 -5.01
C LEU A 113 13.69 -9.12 -5.37
N THR A 114 14.57 -10.12 -5.30
CA THR A 114 15.99 -10.00 -5.66
C THR A 114 16.14 -9.66 -7.14
N ALA A 115 15.50 -10.44 -8.01
CA ALA A 115 15.57 -10.22 -9.45
C ALA A 115 14.99 -8.85 -9.86
N GLY A 116 13.91 -8.40 -9.21
CA GLY A 116 13.37 -7.06 -9.40
C GLY A 116 14.35 -5.96 -8.96
N ALA A 117 14.94 -6.11 -7.77
CA ALA A 117 15.87 -5.14 -7.22
C ALA A 117 17.18 -5.04 -8.01
N GLU A 118 17.71 -6.15 -8.51
CA GLU A 118 18.89 -6.19 -9.38
C GLU A 118 18.65 -5.48 -10.71
N LYS A 119 17.43 -5.60 -11.27
CA LYS A 119 17.11 -5.05 -12.58
C LYS A 119 16.66 -3.58 -12.55
N PHE A 120 15.88 -3.19 -11.55
CA PHE A 120 15.23 -1.87 -11.49
C PHE A 120 15.72 -0.99 -10.33
N GLY A 121 16.54 -1.56 -9.44
CA GLY A 121 16.95 -0.93 -8.19
C GLY A 121 15.93 -1.14 -7.08
N ARG A 122 16.43 -1.24 -5.84
CA ARG A 122 15.61 -1.52 -4.64
C ARG A 122 14.49 -0.49 -4.44
N GLN A 123 14.73 0.77 -4.79
CA GLN A 123 13.77 1.86 -4.65
C GLN A 123 12.48 1.65 -5.46
N ALA A 124 12.52 0.83 -6.51
CA ALA A 124 11.36 0.49 -7.34
C ALA A 124 10.55 -0.70 -6.79
N ILE A 125 11.06 -1.40 -5.76
CA ILE A 125 10.50 -2.67 -5.27
C ILE A 125 9.88 -2.48 -3.89
N VAL A 126 8.55 -2.56 -3.83
CA VAL A 126 7.76 -2.55 -2.60
C VAL A 126 7.32 -3.98 -2.28
N ALA A 127 7.57 -4.44 -1.06
CA ALA A 127 6.98 -5.69 -0.58
C ALA A 127 5.70 -5.37 0.21
N ALA A 128 4.56 -5.81 -0.30
CA ALA A 128 3.29 -5.73 0.41
C ALA A 128 3.17 -6.92 1.38
N ILE A 129 2.79 -6.63 2.63
CA ILE A 129 2.64 -7.60 3.70
C ILE A 129 1.27 -7.39 4.34
N ASP A 130 0.32 -8.25 3.98
CA ASP A 130 -0.97 -8.31 4.66
C ASP A 130 -0.84 -9.18 5.90
N THR A 131 -1.27 -8.68 7.06
CA THR A 131 -1.05 -9.32 8.36
C THR A 131 -2.34 -9.54 9.12
N ARG A 132 -2.42 -10.63 9.89
CA ARG A 132 -3.50 -10.91 10.82
C ARG A 132 -2.95 -11.31 12.18
N TRP A 133 -3.52 -10.76 13.25
CA TRP A 133 -3.14 -11.09 14.62
C TRP A 133 -3.57 -12.51 14.98
N GLN A 134 -2.61 -13.34 15.42
CA GLN A 134 -2.84 -14.67 15.94
C GLN A 134 -2.62 -14.66 17.46
N ALA A 135 -3.71 -14.57 18.22
CA ALA A 135 -3.67 -14.39 19.67
C ALA A 135 -3.07 -15.60 20.41
N ASP A 136 -3.35 -16.82 19.92
CA ASP A 136 -2.84 -18.09 20.47
C ASP A 136 -1.32 -18.21 20.36
N GLN A 137 -0.74 -17.64 19.31
CA GLN A 137 0.70 -17.65 19.05
C GLN A 137 1.38 -16.32 19.41
N ASN A 138 0.60 -15.34 19.86
CA ASN A 138 1.04 -13.98 20.19
C ASN A 138 1.93 -13.37 19.09
N ARG A 139 1.55 -13.54 17.82
CA ARG A 139 2.30 -13.05 16.66
C ARG A 139 1.38 -12.52 15.56
N TYR A 140 1.96 -11.72 14.67
CA TYR A 140 1.29 -11.34 13.42
C TYR A 140 1.64 -12.38 12.35
N GLN A 141 0.62 -12.96 11.73
CA GLN A 141 0.79 -13.95 10.68
C GLN A 141 0.62 -13.30 9.31
N VAL A 142 1.47 -13.68 8.35
CA VAL A 142 1.35 -13.25 6.96
C VAL A 142 0.12 -13.89 6.31
N THR A 143 -0.58 -13.07 5.53
CA THR A 143 -1.70 -13.50 4.71
C THR A 143 -1.45 -13.16 3.25
N VAL A 144 -1.99 -13.98 2.36
CA VAL A 144 -1.84 -13.88 0.91
C VAL A 144 -3.21 -14.00 0.23
N ASN A 145 -3.25 -13.88 -1.10
CA ASN A 145 -4.48 -13.89 -1.89
C ASN A 145 -5.49 -12.80 -1.47
N GLY A 146 -4.99 -11.60 -1.16
CA GLY A 146 -5.80 -10.48 -0.65
C GLY A 146 -6.33 -10.74 0.75
N GLY A 147 -5.46 -11.20 1.66
CA GLY A 147 -5.80 -11.45 3.06
C GLY A 147 -6.68 -12.69 3.36
N ARG A 148 -7.04 -13.47 2.34
CA ARG A 148 -7.96 -14.63 2.46
C ARG A 148 -7.28 -15.91 2.94
N MET A 149 -5.98 -16.07 2.70
CA MET A 149 -5.24 -17.27 3.07
C MET A 149 -4.11 -16.90 4.02
N SER A 150 -4.15 -17.43 5.23
CA SER A 150 -3.02 -17.34 6.16
C SER A 150 -1.92 -18.31 5.76
N VAL A 151 -0.67 -17.85 5.86
CA VAL A 151 0.54 -18.66 5.69
C VAL A 151 1.19 -18.78 7.06
N ASP A 152 1.73 -19.95 7.41
CA ASP A 152 2.48 -20.08 8.67
C ASP A 152 3.86 -19.40 8.58
N LEU A 153 3.83 -18.08 8.54
CA LEU A 153 4.97 -17.19 8.46
C LEU A 153 4.71 -15.97 9.33
N ASP A 154 5.64 -15.65 10.22
CA ASP A 154 5.55 -14.46 11.07
C ASP A 154 5.85 -13.20 10.26
N ALA A 155 5.04 -12.15 10.42
CA ALA A 155 5.11 -10.94 9.62
C ALA A 155 6.41 -10.16 9.86
N ILE A 156 6.94 -10.15 11.09
CA ILE A 156 8.18 -9.45 11.42
C ILE A 156 9.37 -10.20 10.81
N THR A 157 9.34 -11.53 10.87
CA THR A 157 10.32 -12.41 10.23
C THR A 157 10.30 -12.23 8.71
N TRP A 158 9.12 -12.21 8.10
CA TRP A 158 8.96 -11.96 6.67
C TRP A 158 9.44 -10.57 6.26
N ALA A 159 9.13 -9.52 7.02
CA ALA A 159 9.62 -8.17 6.75
C ALA A 159 11.15 -8.11 6.65
N LYS A 160 11.86 -8.79 7.56
CA LYS A 160 13.34 -8.89 7.51
C LYS A 160 13.81 -9.64 6.26
N GLN A 161 13.15 -10.75 5.92
CA GLN A 161 13.48 -11.54 4.74
C GLN A 161 13.23 -10.78 3.44
N ALA A 162 12.09 -10.10 3.30
CA ALA A 162 11.75 -9.28 2.13
C ALA A 162 12.76 -8.13 1.93
N VAL A 163 13.16 -7.47 3.03
CA VAL A 163 14.21 -6.44 2.98
C VAL A 163 15.55 -7.06 2.57
N ALA A 164 15.97 -8.17 3.18
CA ALA A 164 17.19 -8.85 2.77
C ALA A 164 17.16 -9.25 1.29
N ALA A 165 16.00 -9.67 0.80
CA ALA A 165 15.80 -10.11 -0.57
C ALA A 165 15.78 -8.98 -1.61
N GLY A 166 15.55 -7.70 -1.25
CA GLY A 166 15.55 -6.65 -2.27
C GLY A 166 14.60 -5.48 -2.02
N ALA A 167 13.61 -5.65 -1.15
CA ALA A 167 12.58 -4.62 -0.96
C ALA A 167 13.20 -3.30 -0.47
N GLY A 168 12.92 -2.21 -1.19
CA GLY A 168 13.32 -0.86 -0.81
C GLY A 168 12.33 -0.16 0.11
N GLU A 169 11.10 -0.67 0.21
CA GLU A 169 10.02 -0.18 1.05
C GLU A 169 9.04 -1.32 1.36
N LEU A 170 8.38 -1.25 2.51
CA LEU A 170 7.31 -2.17 2.89
C LEU A 170 5.96 -1.46 2.89
N LEU A 171 4.95 -2.04 2.26
CA LEU A 171 3.55 -1.66 2.44
C LEU A 171 2.92 -2.70 3.33
N VAL A 172 2.58 -2.34 4.58
CA VAL A 172 2.04 -3.30 5.53
C VAL A 172 0.60 -2.95 5.87
N THR A 173 -0.29 -3.91 5.67
CA THR A 173 -1.72 -3.78 5.98
C THR A 173 -2.07 -4.65 7.18
N SER A 174 -2.70 -4.06 8.19
CA SER A 174 -3.36 -4.83 9.26
C SER A 174 -4.76 -5.25 8.79
N MET A 175 -4.94 -6.53 8.49
CA MET A 175 -6.22 -7.07 8.03
C MET A 175 -7.30 -7.07 9.12
N ASP A 176 -6.91 -6.96 10.39
CA ASP A 176 -7.86 -6.84 11.50
C ASP A 176 -8.45 -5.43 11.61
N ALA A 177 -7.71 -4.42 11.14
CA ALA A 177 -8.13 -3.02 11.14
C ALA A 177 -8.61 -2.54 9.75
N ASP A 178 -8.36 -3.29 8.67
CA ASP A 178 -8.71 -2.82 7.34
C ASP A 178 -10.23 -2.60 7.16
N GLY A 179 -10.59 -1.41 6.72
CA GLY A 179 -11.99 -0.98 6.55
C GLY A 179 -12.81 -0.82 7.84
N THR A 180 -12.23 -0.91 9.04
CA THR A 180 -12.97 -0.78 10.32
C THR A 180 -13.08 0.65 10.84
N GLU A 181 -12.23 1.57 10.36
CA GLU A 181 -12.13 2.96 10.82
C GLU A 181 -11.82 3.09 12.33
N SER A 182 -11.23 2.04 12.93
CA SER A 182 -10.91 1.98 14.37
C SER A 182 -9.50 2.48 14.74
N GLY A 183 -8.79 3.10 13.80
CA GLY A 183 -7.39 3.50 13.92
C GLY A 183 -6.39 2.45 13.41
N PHE A 184 -5.17 2.91 13.11
CA PHE A 184 -4.07 2.06 12.67
C PHE A 184 -3.59 1.10 13.79
N ASP A 185 -3.09 -0.08 13.42
CA ASP A 185 -2.46 -1.00 14.36
C ASP A 185 -1.05 -0.52 14.79
N LEU A 186 -1.00 0.34 15.79
CA LEU A 186 0.25 0.94 16.27
C LEU A 186 1.25 -0.11 16.80
N ARG A 187 0.76 -1.20 17.41
CA ARG A 187 1.61 -2.27 17.95
C ARG A 187 2.35 -3.00 16.83
N LEU A 188 1.66 -3.30 15.73
CA LEU A 188 2.26 -3.88 14.53
C LEU A 188 3.38 -2.97 13.99
N TYR A 189 3.08 -1.69 13.79
CA TYR A 189 4.03 -0.75 13.20
C TYR A 189 5.24 -0.48 14.09
N GLN A 190 5.07 -0.45 15.42
CA GLN A 190 6.19 -0.35 16.36
C GLN A 190 7.13 -1.56 16.25
N GLN A 191 6.60 -2.78 16.16
CA GLN A 191 7.42 -3.98 16.00
C GLN A 191 8.16 -3.99 14.66
N LEU A 192 7.51 -3.61 13.57
CA LEU A 192 8.12 -3.57 12.24
C LEU A 192 9.20 -2.51 12.12
N THR A 193 8.93 -1.29 12.60
CA THR A 193 9.92 -0.19 12.56
C THR A 193 11.12 -0.44 13.46
N ALA A 194 11.00 -1.27 14.50
CA ALA A 194 12.13 -1.76 15.28
C ALA A 194 12.91 -2.88 14.58
N ALA A 195 12.29 -3.60 13.64
CA ALA A 195 12.85 -4.78 13.00
C ALA A 195 13.60 -4.49 11.69
N VAL A 196 13.22 -3.44 10.96
CA VAL A 196 13.80 -3.10 9.65
C VAL A 196 14.06 -1.59 9.50
N GLN A 197 14.99 -1.21 8.61
CA GLN A 197 15.39 0.19 8.40
C GLN A 197 14.82 0.83 7.13
N VAL A 198 14.17 0.05 6.26
CA VAL A 198 13.52 0.59 5.06
C VAL A 198 12.26 1.38 5.44
N PRO A 199 11.81 2.34 4.61
CA PRO A 199 10.51 2.97 4.76
C PRO A 199 9.37 1.95 4.90
N ILE A 200 8.43 2.24 5.80
CA ILE A 200 7.19 1.48 5.98
C ILE A 200 6.02 2.41 5.70
N ILE A 201 5.10 1.95 4.85
CA ILE A 201 3.78 2.53 4.61
C ILE A 201 2.79 1.74 5.48
N ALA A 202 2.16 2.42 6.43
CA ALA A 202 1.11 1.84 7.26
C ALA A 202 -0.24 1.89 6.54
N SER A 203 -0.98 0.78 6.52
CA SER A 203 -2.27 0.61 5.84
C SER A 203 -3.29 -0.11 6.73
N GLY A 204 -4.57 0.24 6.58
CA GLY A 204 -5.69 -0.34 7.33
C GLY A 204 -6.00 0.38 8.64
N GLY A 205 -7.28 0.73 8.83
CA GLY A 205 -7.82 1.23 10.10
C GLY A 205 -8.09 2.73 10.20
N ALA A 206 -7.51 3.59 9.37
CA ALA A 206 -7.72 5.03 9.47
C ALA A 206 -9.21 5.43 9.35
N GLY A 207 -9.75 6.11 10.37
CA GLY A 207 -11.11 6.67 10.40
C GLY A 207 -11.14 8.19 10.63
N SER A 208 -10.05 8.77 11.15
CA SER A 208 -9.98 10.17 11.56
C SER A 208 -8.59 10.77 11.32
N THR A 209 -8.48 12.11 11.34
CA THR A 209 -7.18 12.80 11.32
C THR A 209 -6.34 12.48 12.55
N THR A 210 -6.98 12.20 13.70
CA THR A 210 -6.32 11.77 14.93
C THR A 210 -5.56 10.46 14.74
N ASP A 211 -6.07 9.53 13.94
CA ASP A 211 -5.39 8.26 13.70
C ASP A 211 -4.04 8.45 13.00
N PHE A 212 -3.96 9.37 12.03
CA PHE A 212 -2.70 9.75 11.39
C PHE A 212 -1.76 10.45 12.37
N VAL A 213 -2.28 11.33 13.22
CA VAL A 213 -1.48 11.99 14.26
C VAL A 213 -0.89 10.96 15.21
N GLN A 214 -1.70 10.01 15.70
CA GLN A 214 -1.24 8.92 16.57
C GLN A 214 -0.21 8.03 15.86
N LEU A 215 -0.48 7.64 14.61
CA LEU A 215 0.46 6.85 13.80
C LEU A 215 1.84 7.50 13.74
N PHE A 216 1.94 8.78 13.38
CA PHE A 216 3.23 9.43 13.17
C PHE A 216 3.91 9.95 14.45
N THR A 217 3.17 10.09 15.55
CA THR A 217 3.73 10.48 16.86
C THR A 217 4.16 9.29 17.70
N GLN A 218 3.55 8.11 17.50
CA GLN A 218 3.83 6.91 18.28
C GLN A 218 4.64 5.86 17.52
N THR A 219 4.90 6.07 16.24
CA THR A 219 5.70 5.17 15.39
C THR A 219 6.63 5.97 14.47
N THR A 220 7.63 5.30 13.90
CA THR A 220 8.57 5.93 12.97
C THR A 220 8.25 5.64 11.49
N VAL A 221 7.06 5.10 11.19
CA VAL A 221 6.65 4.80 9.80
C VAL A 221 6.77 6.02 8.90
N SER A 222 7.05 5.79 7.61
CA SER A 222 7.34 6.86 6.65
C SER A 222 6.10 7.39 5.95
N ALA A 223 5.00 6.63 5.95
CA ALA A 223 3.75 7.03 5.33
C ALA A 223 2.54 6.38 6.00
N GLY A 224 1.38 7.03 5.85
CA GLY A 224 0.07 6.50 6.18
C GLY A 224 -0.75 6.43 4.90
N LEU A 225 -1.29 5.25 4.63
CA LEU A 225 -2.12 4.95 3.47
C LEU A 225 -3.57 4.74 3.91
N ALA A 226 -4.50 5.32 3.16
CA ALA A 226 -5.93 5.10 3.37
C ALA A 226 -6.71 5.11 2.05
N ALA A 227 -7.88 4.48 2.06
CA ALA A 227 -8.78 4.40 0.91
C ALA A 227 -10.18 4.93 1.26
N SER A 228 -10.95 4.21 2.09
CA SER A 228 -12.38 4.50 2.35
C SER A 228 -12.65 5.96 2.72
N ILE A 229 -11.97 6.45 3.76
CA ILE A 229 -12.14 7.81 4.28
C ILE A 229 -11.90 8.91 3.25
N PHE A 230 -11.06 8.65 2.23
CA PHE A 230 -10.79 9.59 1.17
C PHE A 230 -11.80 9.47 0.02
N HIS A 231 -12.14 8.24 -0.39
CA HIS A 231 -13.07 7.99 -1.50
C HIS A 231 -14.49 8.49 -1.19
N PHE A 232 -14.92 8.41 0.06
CA PHE A 232 -16.26 8.86 0.49
C PHE A 232 -16.29 10.32 0.96
N GLY A 233 -15.16 11.03 0.87
CA GLY A 233 -15.07 12.46 1.22
C GLY A 233 -15.23 12.76 2.71
N GLU A 234 -15.16 11.75 3.57
CA GLU A 234 -15.19 11.89 5.04
C GLU A 234 -13.95 12.64 5.54
N LEU A 235 -12.82 12.40 4.88
CA LEU A 235 -11.58 13.13 5.03
C LEU A 235 -10.99 13.48 3.67
N THR A 236 -10.19 14.53 3.65
CA THR A 236 -9.39 14.95 2.51
C THR A 236 -7.92 14.97 2.90
N VAL A 237 -7.02 14.83 1.92
CA VAL A 237 -5.57 14.90 2.17
C VAL A 237 -5.16 16.23 2.84
N PRO A 238 -5.69 17.41 2.45
CA PRO A 238 -5.39 18.68 3.12
C PRO A 238 -5.81 18.72 4.59
N GLN A 239 -6.95 18.12 4.95
CA GLN A 239 -7.38 18.05 6.35
C GLN A 239 -6.41 17.22 7.19
N VAL A 240 -5.98 16.06 6.69
CA VAL A 240 -4.97 15.23 7.36
C VAL A 240 -3.66 16.00 7.52
N LYS A 241 -3.15 16.62 6.44
CA LYS A 241 -1.92 17.41 6.49
C LYS A 241 -2.02 18.59 7.46
N THR A 242 -3.17 19.26 7.54
CA THR A 242 -3.41 20.35 8.49
C THR A 242 -3.32 19.87 9.94
N ALA A 243 -3.98 18.77 10.27
CA ALA A 243 -3.92 18.17 11.60
C ALA A 243 -2.48 17.76 11.98
N LEU A 244 -1.73 17.19 11.03
CA LEU A 244 -0.33 16.80 11.23
C LEU A 244 0.59 18.00 11.47
N LYS A 245 0.41 19.10 10.70
CA LYS A 245 1.14 20.35 10.92
C LYS A 245 0.85 20.93 12.32
N GLN A 246 -0.41 20.90 12.76
CA GLN A 246 -0.79 21.33 14.13
C GLN A 246 -0.15 20.45 15.21
N ALA A 247 -0.03 19.15 14.98
CA ALA A 247 0.65 18.21 15.85
C ALA A 247 2.19 18.22 15.72
N LYS A 248 2.76 19.18 14.96
CA LYS A 248 4.22 19.32 14.71
C LYS A 248 4.86 18.12 14.00
N VAL A 249 4.07 17.35 13.24
CA VAL A 249 4.58 16.32 12.34
C VAL A 249 4.97 16.95 11.00
N ALA A 250 6.21 16.73 10.58
CA ALA A 250 6.70 17.25 9.30
C ALA A 250 6.04 16.52 8.13
N VAL A 251 5.26 17.25 7.32
CA VAL A 251 4.62 16.81 6.06
C VAL A 251 4.92 17.86 4.99
N ARG A 252 4.80 17.51 3.70
CA ARG A 252 4.85 18.49 2.60
C ARG A 252 3.62 19.40 2.64
#